data_AF-A0A6P6WQ92-F1
#
_entry.id   AF-A0A6P6WQ92-F1
#
_cell.length_a   1.000
_cell.length_b   1.000
_cell.length_c   1.000
_cell.angle_alpha   90.00
_cell.angle_beta   90.00
_cell.angle_gamma   90.00
#
_symmetry.space_group_name_H-M   'P 1'
#
loop_
_entity.id
_entity.type
_entity.pdbx_description
1 polymer ?
#
loop_
_entity_poly.entity_id
_entity_poly.type
_entity_poly.pdbx_seq_one_letter_code
_entity_poly.pdbx_strand_id
1 'polypeptide(L)'
;MLSYQRRAILFGCNLVSQCCNSYEYCVSCCLNPARTQKDLVLKLKIAKPVSAGTYSSIFDYCAGRCRHNSESVVHENAYLSDFHHCFSLPSNSSGDSDVQIEARLVGIKIIAGRQGESCDSVCKSNGQSCVPNKLALLNQCQIMQKYFSCKGSCLASIGADQPAEVVDDAPNDLNPGACLYTEKQSILSCDGSHQHTRRLCPCA
;
A
#
# COMPACT_ATOMS: atom_id res chain seq x y z
N MET A 1 -22.39 15.72 -25.60
CA MET A 1 -21.83 15.85 -24.23
C MET A 1 -21.82 14.49 -23.50
N LEU A 2 -21.41 13.41 -24.17
CA LEU A 2 -21.56 12.03 -23.66
C LEU A 2 -20.40 11.09 -24.08
N SER A 3 -19.22 11.64 -24.37
CA SER A 3 -18.17 10.87 -25.07
C SER A 3 -16.75 11.02 -24.53
N TYR A 4 -16.51 11.75 -23.44
CA TYR A 4 -15.15 11.90 -22.87
C TYR A 4 -14.92 11.18 -21.53
N GLN A 5 -15.98 10.65 -20.92
CA GLN A 5 -15.92 9.94 -19.63
C GLN A 5 -15.92 8.40 -19.77
N ARG A 6 -16.07 7.86 -20.99
CA ARG A 6 -16.17 6.41 -21.28
C ARG A 6 -14.95 5.91 -22.06
N ARG A 7 -13.87 5.62 -21.34
CA ARG A 7 -12.74 4.73 -21.67
C ARG A 7 -11.65 5.05 -20.61
N ALA A 8 -11.68 4.54 -19.38
CA ALA A 8 -11.80 3.13 -19.04
C ALA A 8 -11.15 2.26 -20.13
N ILE A 9 -9.88 2.52 -20.45
CA ILE A 9 -9.04 1.47 -21.05
C ILE A 9 -8.58 0.62 -19.87
N LEU A 10 -9.12 -0.57 -19.85
CA LEU A 10 -9.31 -1.48 -18.73
C LEU A 10 -8.12 -2.41 -18.48
N PHE A 11 -6.91 -2.17 -19.00
CA PHE A 11 -5.86 -3.21 -18.97
C PHE A 11 -4.44 -2.66 -19.00
N GLY A 12 -3.89 -2.28 -17.85
CA GLY A 12 -2.44 -2.18 -17.81
C GLY A 12 -1.83 -1.37 -16.71
N CYS A 13 -2.60 -0.66 -15.89
CA CYS A 13 -2.02 0.05 -14.75
C CYS A 13 -2.59 -0.41 -13.40
N ASN A 14 -1.70 -0.85 -12.53
CA ASN A 14 -2.04 -1.18 -11.15
C ASN A 14 -2.04 0.11 -10.33
N LEU A 15 -3.23 0.52 -9.90
CA LEU A 15 -3.45 1.78 -9.19
C LEU A 15 -2.85 1.80 -7.77
N VAL A 16 -2.51 0.62 -7.23
CA VAL A 16 -1.90 0.48 -5.90
C VAL A 16 -0.39 0.65 -5.99
N SER A 17 0.26 -0.04 -6.94
CA SER A 17 1.71 0.08 -7.15
C SER A 17 2.10 1.33 -7.96
N GLN A 18 1.14 1.99 -8.63
CA GLN A 18 1.39 3.09 -9.56
C GLN A 18 2.38 2.70 -10.67
N CYS A 19 2.30 1.42 -11.04
CA CYS A 19 3.09 0.80 -12.09
C CYS A 19 2.16 0.25 -13.15
N CYS A 20 2.60 0.32 -14.40
CA CYS A 20 1.88 -0.15 -15.55
C CYS A 20 2.71 -1.14 -16.37
N ASN A 21 2.04 -1.94 -17.20
CA ASN A 21 2.65 -2.95 -18.07
C ASN A 21 3.13 -2.38 -19.42
N SER A 22 2.75 -1.14 -19.73
CA SER A 22 3.26 -0.41 -20.90
C SER A 22 3.64 1.02 -20.50
N TYR A 23 4.61 1.55 -21.24
CA TYR A 23 5.08 2.91 -21.11
C TYR A 23 3.95 3.93 -21.32
N GLU A 24 3.15 3.76 -22.37
CA GLU A 24 2.07 4.67 -22.75
C GLU A 24 0.97 4.70 -21.69
N TYR A 25 0.65 3.55 -21.09
CA TYR A 25 -0.28 3.48 -19.97
C TYR A 25 0.28 4.19 -18.73
N CYS A 26 1.57 4.03 -18.45
CA CYS A 26 2.23 4.73 -17.37
C CYS A 26 2.18 6.25 -17.53
N VAL A 27 2.54 6.76 -18.71
CA VAL A 27 2.51 8.20 -18.96
C VAL A 27 1.07 8.73 -18.85
N SER A 28 0.10 8.02 -19.43
CA SER A 28 -1.31 8.40 -19.37
C SER A 28 -1.88 8.39 -17.94
N CYS A 29 -1.51 7.39 -17.13
CA CYS A 29 -1.92 7.31 -15.73
C CYS A 29 -1.26 8.38 -14.86
N CYS A 30 0.01 8.70 -15.11
CA CYS A 30 0.75 9.73 -14.41
C CYS A 30 0.24 11.15 -14.74
N LEU A 31 -0.18 11.41 -15.98
CA LEU A 31 -0.75 12.71 -16.37
C LEU A 31 -2.10 13.02 -15.70
N ASN A 32 -2.74 12.04 -15.06
CA ASN A 32 -4.01 12.24 -14.40
C ASN A 32 -3.82 13.09 -13.12
N PRO A 33 -4.51 14.25 -13.00
CA PRO A 33 -4.37 15.14 -11.86
C PRO A 33 -4.82 14.52 -10.52
N ALA A 34 -5.65 13.47 -10.55
CA ALA A 34 -6.00 12.70 -9.36
C ALA A 34 -4.87 11.78 -8.87
N ARG A 35 -3.82 11.58 -9.68
CA ARG A 35 -2.69 10.68 -9.40
C ARG A 35 -1.39 11.45 -9.15
N THR A 36 -1.24 12.61 -9.76
CA THR A 36 -0.01 13.39 -9.68
C THR A 36 -0.34 14.87 -9.50
N GLN A 37 0.06 15.43 -8.36
CA GLN A 37 -0.14 16.85 -8.07
C GLN A 37 0.95 17.69 -8.73
N LYS A 38 0.53 18.65 -9.54
CA LYS A 38 1.41 19.52 -10.35
C LYS A 38 2.46 20.24 -9.50
N ASP A 39 2.05 20.75 -8.34
CA ASP A 39 2.88 21.56 -7.44
C ASP A 39 3.98 20.76 -6.75
N LEU A 40 3.77 19.45 -6.58
CA LEU A 40 4.76 18.54 -6.02
C LEU A 40 5.79 18.15 -7.09
N VAL A 41 5.34 17.89 -8.31
CA VAL A 41 6.19 17.42 -9.42
C VAL A 41 7.20 18.44 -9.92
N LEU A 42 6.78 19.70 -10.11
CA LEU A 42 7.66 20.75 -10.62
C LEU A 42 8.78 21.13 -9.63
N LYS A 43 8.65 20.73 -8.36
CA LYS A 43 9.66 20.93 -7.31
C LYS A 43 10.64 19.76 -7.19
N LEU A 44 10.36 18.61 -7.82
CA LEU A 44 11.22 17.43 -7.75
C LEU A 44 12.38 17.54 -8.74
N LYS A 45 13.59 17.33 -8.24
CA LYS A 45 14.80 17.23 -9.06
C LYS A 45 14.84 15.88 -9.78
N ILE A 46 15.35 15.87 -11.01
CA ILE A 46 15.62 14.64 -11.76
C ILE A 46 16.67 13.82 -10.97
N ALA A 47 16.40 12.53 -10.71
CA ALA A 47 17.31 11.68 -9.97
C ALA A 47 18.48 11.21 -10.86
N LYS A 48 19.63 11.90 -10.70
CA LYS A 48 21.01 11.67 -11.21
C LYS A 48 21.22 11.69 -12.76
N PRO A 49 22.33 12.32 -13.26
CA PRO A 49 23.45 12.93 -12.53
C PRO A 49 23.31 14.45 -12.30
N VAL A 50 24.35 15.02 -11.70
CA VAL A 50 24.54 16.36 -11.08
C VAL A 50 24.34 17.57 -12.01
N SER A 51 23.88 17.34 -13.25
CA SER A 51 23.56 18.38 -14.25
C SER A 51 22.05 18.52 -14.52
N ALA A 52 21.20 17.79 -13.80
CA ALA A 52 19.81 17.63 -14.18
C ALA A 52 18.91 18.77 -13.65
N GLY A 53 18.33 19.54 -14.58
CA GLY A 53 17.37 20.60 -14.30
C GLY A 53 16.07 20.12 -13.66
N THR A 54 15.14 21.04 -13.47
CA THR A 54 13.75 20.73 -13.16
C THR A 54 13.03 20.20 -14.40
N TYR A 55 12.02 19.36 -14.21
CA TYR A 55 11.14 18.99 -15.31
C TYR A 55 10.39 20.24 -15.81
N SER A 56 10.47 20.51 -17.11
CA SER A 56 9.79 21.64 -17.77
C SER A 56 8.27 21.53 -17.72
N SER A 57 7.75 20.31 -17.69
CA SER A 57 6.32 20.03 -17.65
C SER A 57 6.03 18.72 -16.91
N ILE A 58 4.76 18.53 -16.52
CA ILE A 58 4.27 17.25 -15.95
C ILE A 58 4.41 16.12 -16.97
N PHE A 59 4.28 16.44 -18.26
CA PHE A 59 4.52 15.48 -19.31
C PHE A 59 5.97 14.99 -19.29
N ASP A 60 6.95 15.88 -19.18
CA ASP A 60 8.37 15.50 -19.12
C ASP A 60 8.68 14.68 -17.86
N TYR A 61 8.04 15.01 -16.74
CA TYR A 61 8.11 14.21 -15.52
C TYR A 61 7.61 12.78 -15.74
N CYS A 62 6.39 12.64 -16.25
CA CYS A 62 5.78 11.34 -16.48
C CYS A 62 6.54 10.53 -17.54
N ALA A 63 6.93 11.18 -18.64
CA ALA A 63 7.70 10.57 -19.71
C ALA A 63 9.09 10.11 -19.24
N GLY A 64 9.72 10.85 -18.33
CA GLY A 64 11.01 10.49 -17.74
C GLY A 64 10.91 9.36 -16.73
N ARG A 65 9.89 9.39 -15.84
CA ARG A 65 9.72 8.37 -14.79
C ARG A 65 9.24 7.03 -15.31
N CYS A 66 8.34 7.02 -16.28
CA CYS A 66 7.80 5.80 -16.83
C CYS A 66 8.81 4.99 -17.67
N ARG A 67 10.00 5.52 -17.95
CA ARG A 67 11.08 4.73 -18.57
C ARG A 67 11.54 3.63 -17.62
N HIS A 68 11.95 2.49 -18.18
CA HIS A 68 12.48 1.37 -17.40
C HIS A 68 13.60 1.86 -16.47
N ASN A 69 13.49 1.55 -15.17
CA ASN A 69 14.56 1.81 -14.21
C ASN A 69 15.40 0.53 -14.04
N SER A 70 16.68 0.69 -13.74
CA SER A 70 17.56 -0.43 -13.42
C SER A 70 17.16 -1.15 -12.11
N GLU A 71 16.30 -0.55 -11.29
CA GLU A 71 15.77 -1.16 -10.06
C GLU A 71 14.64 -2.18 -10.31
N SER A 72 14.06 -2.20 -11.52
CA SER A 72 13.01 -3.15 -11.92
C SER A 72 13.55 -4.46 -12.52
N VAL A 73 14.87 -4.58 -12.63
CA VAL A 73 15.57 -5.70 -13.26
C VAL A 73 16.23 -6.57 -12.18
N VAL A 74 15.91 -7.87 -12.17
CA VAL A 74 16.41 -8.82 -11.17
C VAL A 74 17.73 -9.46 -11.63
N HIS A 75 17.86 -9.76 -12.92
CA HIS A 75 19.08 -10.25 -13.59
C HIS A 75 18.92 -10.10 -15.11
N GLU A 76 19.94 -9.68 -15.85
CA GLU A 76 20.01 -9.62 -17.33
C GLU A 76 18.65 -9.54 -18.08
N ASN A 77 17.98 -8.37 -17.99
CA ASN A 77 16.72 -8.05 -18.67
C ASN A 77 15.45 -8.79 -18.18
N ALA A 78 15.52 -9.57 -17.09
CA ALA A 78 14.35 -10.15 -16.44
C ALA A 78 13.75 -9.15 -15.44
N TYR A 79 12.52 -8.70 -15.72
CA TYR A 79 11.79 -7.78 -14.87
C TYR A 79 11.12 -8.50 -13.69
N LEU A 80 11.06 -7.84 -12.53
CA LEU A 80 10.40 -8.34 -11.31
C LEU A 80 8.90 -8.61 -11.53
N SER A 81 8.29 -7.91 -12.49
CA SER A 81 6.88 -8.02 -12.83
C SER A 81 6.64 -7.55 -14.26
N ASP A 82 5.55 -8.04 -14.86
CA ASP A 82 4.98 -7.48 -16.10
C ASP A 82 4.64 -5.99 -15.95
N PHE A 83 4.45 -5.48 -14.73
CA PHE A 83 4.21 -4.06 -14.42
C PHE A 83 5.51 -3.33 -14.01
N HIS A 84 6.39 -3.05 -14.97
CA HIS A 84 7.71 -2.45 -14.72
C HIS A 84 7.83 -0.97 -15.12
N HIS A 85 6.77 -0.35 -15.64
CA HIS A 85 6.73 1.08 -15.91
C HIS A 85 6.06 1.82 -14.75
N CYS A 86 6.85 2.40 -13.84
CA CYS A 86 6.34 3.04 -12.64
C CYS A 86 6.55 4.55 -12.67
N PHE A 87 5.56 5.32 -12.21
CA PHE A 87 5.67 6.79 -12.10
C PHE A 87 5.78 7.29 -10.65
N SER A 88 5.63 6.39 -9.67
CA SER A 88 5.86 6.67 -8.27
C SER A 88 7.34 6.87 -7.96
N LEU A 89 7.63 7.62 -6.89
CA LEU A 89 8.98 7.74 -6.36
C LEU A 89 9.37 6.40 -5.69
N PRO A 90 10.54 5.81 -5.99
CA PRO A 90 11.09 4.79 -5.10
C PRO A 90 11.31 5.44 -3.75
N SER A 91 10.70 4.88 -2.71
CA SER A 91 10.86 5.29 -1.32
C SER A 91 12.26 4.94 -0.83
N ASN A 92 13.26 5.69 -1.31
CA ASN A 92 14.62 5.65 -0.78
C ASN A 92 14.91 6.96 -0.04
N SER A 93 14.05 7.25 0.92
CA SER A 93 14.33 8.16 2.03
C SER A 93 13.52 7.67 3.21
N SER A 94 14.21 7.00 4.13
CA SER A 94 13.78 6.44 5.41
C SER A 94 13.21 7.47 6.42
N GLY A 95 12.69 8.61 5.93
CA GLY A 95 12.06 9.66 6.72
C GLY A 95 10.76 10.24 6.14
N ASP A 96 10.24 9.74 5.01
CA ASP A 96 9.02 10.26 4.33
C ASP A 96 7.83 9.26 4.34
N SER A 97 8.00 8.09 4.96
CA SER A 97 6.98 7.03 4.95
C SER A 97 5.72 7.41 5.74
N ASP A 98 5.86 8.20 6.80
CA ASP A 98 4.74 8.48 7.69
C ASP A 98 3.72 9.44 7.04
N VAL A 99 4.20 10.49 6.37
CA VAL A 99 3.32 11.50 5.72
C VAL A 99 2.50 10.90 4.59
N GLN A 100 3.07 9.97 3.82
CA GLN A 100 2.35 9.29 2.74
C GLN A 100 1.37 8.24 3.25
N ILE A 101 1.69 7.55 4.35
CA ILE A 101 0.78 6.58 4.97
C ILE A 101 -0.40 7.31 5.62
N GLU A 102 -0.14 8.41 6.34
CA GLU A 102 -1.16 9.30 6.89
C GLU A 102 -2.10 9.80 5.79
N ALA A 103 -1.57 10.29 4.66
CA ALA A 103 -2.38 10.72 3.52
C ALA A 103 -3.26 9.59 2.93
N ARG A 104 -2.79 8.34 2.96
CA ARG A 104 -3.55 7.17 2.48
C ARG A 104 -4.58 6.67 3.49
N LEU A 105 -4.46 7.05 4.76
CA LEU A 105 -5.36 6.68 5.86
C LEU A 105 -6.32 7.81 6.25
N VAL A 106 -6.30 8.96 5.56
CA VAL A 106 -7.25 10.06 5.80
C VAL A 106 -8.69 9.55 5.74
N GLY A 107 -9.44 9.81 6.81
CA GLY A 107 -10.84 9.39 6.94
C GLY A 107 -11.04 7.92 7.32
N ILE A 108 -9.97 7.18 7.61
CA ILE A 108 -10.03 5.79 8.09
C ILE A 108 -9.75 5.77 9.60
N LYS A 109 -10.70 5.27 10.38
CA LYS A 109 -10.52 5.00 11.80
C LYS A 109 -9.87 3.62 11.96
N ILE A 110 -8.68 3.57 12.53
CA ILE A 110 -8.00 2.31 12.84
C ILE A 110 -8.42 1.85 14.23
N ILE A 111 -8.95 0.64 14.33
CA ILE A 111 -9.49 0.07 15.57
C ILE A 111 -8.84 -1.29 15.83
N ALA A 112 -8.29 -1.47 17.03
CA ALA A 112 -7.91 -2.79 17.54
C ALA A 112 -9.17 -3.54 18.01
N GLY A 113 -9.50 -4.66 17.36
CA GLY A 113 -10.61 -5.52 17.73
C GLY A 113 -10.37 -6.31 19.02
N ARG A 114 -11.40 -6.96 19.54
CA ARG A 114 -11.24 -7.95 20.61
C ARG A 114 -10.78 -9.28 20.03
N GLN A 115 -10.36 -10.17 20.92
CA GLN A 115 -9.99 -11.54 20.59
C GLN A 115 -11.13 -12.24 19.84
N GLY A 116 -10.82 -12.85 18.70
CA GLY A 116 -11.80 -13.61 17.91
C GLY A 116 -12.79 -12.79 17.09
N GLU A 117 -12.71 -11.45 17.12
CA GLU A 117 -13.58 -10.60 16.31
C GLU A 117 -13.05 -10.41 14.88
N SER A 118 -13.97 -10.35 13.92
CA SER A 118 -13.66 -9.95 12.54
C SER A 118 -13.72 -8.43 12.40
N CYS A 119 -13.06 -7.87 11.40
CA CYS A 119 -13.13 -6.43 11.17
C CYS A 119 -14.53 -5.95 10.79
N ASP A 120 -15.35 -6.79 10.17
CA ASP A 120 -16.76 -6.46 9.94
C ASP A 120 -17.52 -6.23 11.24
N SER A 121 -17.33 -7.12 12.24
CA SER A 121 -17.96 -6.96 13.56
C SER A 121 -17.44 -5.73 14.32
N VAL A 122 -16.12 -5.51 14.30
CA VAL A 122 -15.46 -4.37 14.96
C VAL A 122 -15.95 -3.04 14.38
N CYS A 123 -15.96 -2.90 13.06
CA CYS A 123 -16.41 -1.65 12.43
C CYS A 123 -17.91 -1.45 12.64
N LYS A 124 -18.73 -2.50 12.50
CA LYS A 124 -20.18 -2.43 12.68
C LYS A 124 -20.58 -1.99 14.09
N SER A 125 -19.91 -2.50 15.12
CA SER A 125 -20.14 -2.08 16.51
C SER A 125 -19.76 -0.61 16.76
N ASN A 126 -18.91 -0.03 15.91
CA ASN A 126 -18.52 1.37 15.92
C ASN A 126 -19.36 2.25 14.97
N GLY A 127 -20.42 1.72 14.36
CA GLY A 127 -21.27 2.45 13.41
C GLY A 127 -20.62 2.69 12.05
N GLN A 128 -19.60 1.92 11.68
CA GLN A 128 -18.81 2.06 10.46
C GLN A 128 -18.74 0.74 9.68
N SER A 129 -18.15 0.75 8.49
CA SER A 129 -17.91 -0.45 7.68
C SER A 129 -16.41 -0.73 7.53
N CYS A 130 -16.04 -2.00 7.39
CA CYS A 130 -14.67 -2.38 7.12
C CYS A 130 -14.23 -1.93 5.71
N VAL A 131 -13.00 -1.44 5.60
CA VAL A 131 -12.44 -0.89 4.37
C VAL A 131 -11.32 -1.81 3.85
N PRO A 132 -11.64 -2.86 3.07
CA PRO A 132 -10.73 -3.97 2.78
C PRO A 132 -9.45 -3.55 2.03
N ASN A 133 -9.54 -2.56 1.14
CA ASN A 133 -8.37 -2.05 0.41
C ASN A 133 -7.35 -1.30 1.30
N LYS A 134 -7.66 -1.06 2.57
CA LYS A 134 -6.74 -0.46 3.56
C LYS A 134 -6.05 -1.49 4.44
N LEU A 135 -6.49 -2.76 4.43
CA LEU A 135 -5.85 -3.84 5.19
C LEU A 135 -4.37 -4.00 4.79
N ALA A 136 -4.05 -3.85 3.51
CA ALA A 136 -2.66 -3.94 3.03
C ALA A 136 -1.73 -2.85 3.60
N LEU A 137 -2.28 -1.68 3.99
CA LEU A 137 -1.52 -0.63 4.66
C LEU A 137 -1.28 -0.96 6.12
N LEU A 138 -2.26 -1.57 6.79
CA LEU A 138 -2.18 -2.00 8.19
C LEU A 138 -1.31 -3.24 8.37
N ASN A 139 -1.18 -4.05 7.31
CA ASN A 139 -0.39 -5.28 7.27
C ASN A 139 1.12 -5.01 7.16
N GLN A 140 1.61 -4.09 7.98
CA GLN A 140 3.01 -3.70 8.13
C GLN A 140 3.34 -3.69 9.61
N CYS A 141 4.47 -4.30 9.98
CA CYS A 141 4.88 -4.42 11.37
C CYS A 141 4.96 -3.04 12.05
N GLN A 142 5.50 -2.04 11.36
CA GLN A 142 5.66 -0.68 11.88
C GLN A 142 4.31 -0.03 12.22
N ILE A 143 3.25 -0.36 11.46
CA ILE A 143 1.90 0.16 11.72
C ILE A 143 1.26 -0.61 12.88
N MET A 144 1.35 -1.94 12.88
CA MET A 144 0.83 -2.75 13.99
C MET A 144 1.45 -2.34 15.33
N GLN A 145 2.76 -2.08 15.38
CA GLN A 145 3.47 -1.61 16.57
C GLN A 145 3.00 -0.24 17.11
N LYS A 146 2.27 0.56 16.32
CA LYS A 146 1.63 1.79 16.82
C LYS A 146 0.38 1.52 17.65
N TYR A 147 -0.26 0.36 17.45
CA TYR A 147 -1.54 -0.01 18.07
C TYR A 147 -1.42 -1.21 19.01
N PHE A 148 -0.41 -2.04 18.82
CA PHE A 148 -0.14 -3.27 19.54
C PHE A 148 1.26 -3.24 20.13
N SER A 149 1.48 -4.05 21.17
CA SER A 149 2.79 -4.17 21.79
C SER A 149 3.75 -4.99 20.93
N CYS A 150 3.20 -5.99 20.21
CA CYS A 150 3.90 -6.99 19.40
C CYS A 150 5.04 -7.74 20.12
N LYS A 151 5.27 -7.50 21.43
CA LYS A 151 6.44 -7.94 22.22
C LYS A 151 7.77 -7.97 21.42
N GLY A 152 7.97 -6.98 20.55
CA GLY A 152 9.15 -6.88 19.68
C GLY A 152 9.25 -7.92 18.55
N SER A 153 8.22 -8.74 18.32
CA SER A 153 8.19 -9.83 17.34
C SER A 153 7.09 -9.60 16.29
N CYS A 154 7.49 -9.62 15.02
CA CYS A 154 6.58 -9.60 13.87
C CYS A 154 6.88 -10.78 12.96
N LEU A 155 5.88 -11.62 12.71
CA LEU A 155 6.05 -12.89 12.00
C LEU A 155 5.17 -12.94 10.76
N ALA A 156 5.76 -13.37 9.64
CA ALA A 156 5.01 -13.67 8.43
C ALA A 156 4.20 -14.96 8.65
N SER A 157 2.91 -14.94 8.30
CA SER A 157 2.03 -16.09 8.42
C SER A 157 0.95 -16.09 7.33
N ILE A 158 0.14 -17.15 7.29
CA ILE A 158 -0.95 -17.34 6.35
C ILE A 158 -2.23 -17.52 7.17
N GLY A 159 -2.93 -16.42 7.41
CA GLY A 159 -4.18 -16.39 8.15
C GLY A 159 -5.10 -15.27 7.67
N ALA A 160 -6.39 -15.57 7.54
CA ALA A 160 -7.40 -14.59 7.12
C ALA A 160 -7.68 -13.52 8.20
N ASP A 161 -7.26 -13.79 9.43
CA ASP A 161 -7.32 -12.89 10.58
C ASP A 161 -6.21 -11.82 10.57
N GLN A 162 -5.21 -11.94 9.71
CA GLN A 162 -4.12 -10.97 9.64
C GLN A 162 -4.59 -9.67 8.95
N PRO A 163 -4.05 -8.50 9.32
CA PRO A 163 -3.06 -8.25 10.38
C PRO A 163 -3.63 -8.33 11.80
N ALA A 164 -2.90 -8.97 12.71
CA ALA A 164 -3.35 -9.20 14.08
C ALA A 164 -2.20 -9.34 15.09
N GLU A 165 -2.48 -9.13 16.37
CA GLU A 165 -1.60 -9.53 17.47
C GLU A 165 -2.14 -10.80 18.11
N VAL A 166 -1.24 -11.75 18.40
CA VAL A 166 -1.57 -12.96 19.16
C VAL A 166 -1.80 -12.58 20.61
N VAL A 167 -2.91 -13.02 21.19
CA VAL A 167 -3.24 -12.71 22.59
C VAL A 167 -2.27 -13.39 23.56
N ASP A 168 -2.09 -12.81 24.75
CA ASP A 168 -1.11 -13.27 25.74
C ASP A 168 -1.42 -14.65 26.34
N ASP A 169 -2.69 -15.05 26.35
CA ASP A 169 -3.18 -16.34 26.86
C ASP A 169 -3.21 -17.45 25.79
N ALA A 170 -2.72 -17.16 24.58
CA ALA A 170 -2.59 -18.18 23.54
C ALA A 170 -1.58 -19.27 23.93
N PRO A 171 -1.73 -20.50 23.38
CA PRO A 171 -0.72 -21.54 23.49
C PRO A 171 0.68 -21.05 23.09
N ASN A 172 1.72 -21.54 23.79
CA ASN A 172 3.10 -21.09 23.60
C ASN A 172 3.62 -21.28 22.17
N ASP A 173 3.14 -22.31 21.47
CA ASP A 173 3.47 -22.63 20.08
C ASP A 173 2.91 -21.61 19.07
N LEU A 174 1.96 -20.76 19.48
CA LEU A 174 1.38 -19.72 18.63
C LEU A 174 2.05 -18.34 18.77
N ASN A 175 3.15 -18.24 19.51
CA ASN A 175 3.90 -17.01 19.75
C ASN A 175 3.07 -15.89 20.44
N PRO A 176 2.63 -16.09 21.70
CA PRO A 176 1.81 -15.11 22.43
C PRO A 176 2.44 -13.70 22.48
N GLY A 177 1.65 -12.70 22.10
CA GLY A 177 2.07 -11.30 22.01
C GLY A 177 2.79 -10.91 20.73
N ALA A 178 3.07 -11.83 19.80
CA ALA A 178 3.66 -11.48 18.50
C ALA A 178 2.61 -10.86 17.56
N CYS A 179 3.04 -9.96 16.68
CA CYS A 179 2.21 -9.47 15.59
C CYS A 179 2.39 -10.33 14.34
N LEU A 180 1.29 -10.66 13.68
CA LEU A 180 1.23 -11.49 12.50
C LEU A 180 0.82 -10.66 11.28
N TYR A 181 1.59 -10.78 10.21
CA TYR A 181 1.26 -10.18 8.92
C TYR A 181 1.31 -11.25 7.83
N THR A 182 0.58 -11.02 6.74
CA THR A 182 0.62 -11.91 5.57
C THR A 182 1.44 -11.34 4.43
N GLU A 183 2.18 -12.17 3.72
CA GLU A 183 2.85 -11.77 2.48
C GLU A 183 1.89 -11.80 1.28
N LYS A 184 0.74 -12.49 1.39
CA LYS A 184 -0.23 -12.67 0.31
C LYS A 184 -1.37 -11.67 0.44
N GLN A 185 -1.30 -10.55 -0.26
CA GLN A 185 -2.38 -9.53 -0.21
C GLN A 185 -3.76 -10.07 -0.60
N SER A 186 -3.82 -11.14 -1.41
CA SER A 186 -5.07 -11.78 -1.83
C SER A 186 -5.85 -12.48 -0.71
N ILE A 187 -5.23 -12.73 0.45
CA ILE A 187 -5.90 -13.39 1.58
C ILE A 187 -6.45 -12.40 2.62
N LEU A 188 -6.12 -11.11 2.50
CA LEU A 188 -6.61 -10.08 3.40
C LEU A 188 -8.12 -9.93 3.24
N SER A 189 -8.86 -10.15 4.33
CA SER A 189 -10.31 -10.06 4.32
C SER A 189 -10.88 -9.43 5.59
N CYS A 190 -12.04 -8.79 5.50
CA CYS A 190 -12.72 -8.16 6.63
C CYS A 190 -13.46 -9.16 7.53
N ASP A 191 -13.93 -10.27 6.97
CA ASP A 191 -14.71 -11.30 7.67
C ASP A 191 -13.84 -12.30 8.45
N GLY A 192 -12.56 -12.42 8.09
CA GLY A 192 -11.61 -13.31 8.75
C GLY A 192 -11.51 -13.04 10.26
N SER A 193 -11.37 -14.10 11.04
CA SER A 193 -11.17 -14.04 12.49
C SER A 193 -10.41 -15.28 12.96
N HIS A 194 -9.81 -15.20 14.15
CA HIS A 194 -9.15 -16.32 14.77
C HIS A 194 -9.22 -16.22 16.29
N GLN A 195 -9.44 -17.35 16.96
CA GLN A 195 -9.74 -17.41 18.40
C GLN A 195 -8.58 -16.93 19.30
N HIS A 196 -7.35 -16.91 18.79
CA HIS A 196 -6.13 -16.53 19.52
C HIS A 196 -5.50 -15.24 19.01
N THR A 197 -6.21 -14.46 18.21
CA THR A 197 -5.68 -13.18 17.73
C THR A 197 -6.70 -12.07 17.88
N ARG A 198 -6.20 -10.84 17.94
CA ARG A 198 -6.99 -9.62 17.87
C ARG A 198 -6.55 -8.78 16.68
N ARG A 199 -7.50 -8.43 15.82
CA ARG A 199 -7.23 -7.83 14.51
C ARG A 199 -7.04 -6.31 14.58
N LEU A 200 -6.26 -5.77 13.65
CA LEU A 200 -6.19 -4.33 13.41
C LEU A 200 -7.08 -3.97 12.20
N CYS A 201 -8.13 -3.20 12.44
CA CYS A 201 -9.22 -3.01 11.50
C CYS A 201 -9.32 -1.58 10.97
N PRO A 202 -9.38 -1.38 9.64
CA PRO A 202 -9.65 -0.08 9.04
C PRO A 202 -11.16 0.12 8.87
N CYS A 203 -11.73 1.06 9.60
CA CYS A 203 -13.16 1.37 9.60
C CYS A 203 -13.44 2.76 9.03
N ALA A 204 -14.47 2.90 8.21
CA ALA A 204 -14.98 4.19 7.74
C ALA A 204 -16.50 4.21 7.74
#